data_AF-A0A7S6S1I6-F1
#
_entry.id   AF-A0A7S6S1I6-F1
#
_cell.length_a   1.000
_cell.length_b   1.000
_cell.length_c   1.000
_cell.angle_alpha   90.00
_cell.angle_beta   90.00
_cell.angle_gamma   90.00
#
_symmetry.space_group_name_H-M   'P 1'
#
loop_
_entity.id
_entity.type
_entity.pdbx_description
1 polymer ?
#
loop_
_entity_poly.entity_id
_entity_poly.type
_entity_poly.pdbx_seq_one_letter_code
_entity_poly.pdbx_strand_id
1 'polypeptide(L)'
;MALLTNVLDERRLSAADVAALYRQRWSLEVMHRTLKQTLGKQKLRAQTPELAACELDWSMAGLWLISLLTHNAAQPPRLISPAAALRVIRTAMRRGRRPTGKHWLQRQLRTAVPDFYLRRRPKTARDWPHKKTEPPRNPRIRTATTAEIRKAQAFRKEKGAA
;
A
#
# COMPACT_ATOMS: atom_id res chain seq x y z
N MET A 1 25.46 1.74 -13.75
CA MET A 1 24.30 2.65 -13.85
C MET A 1 24.85 4.01 -14.26
N ALA A 2 24.35 4.61 -15.35
CA ALA A 2 24.74 5.95 -15.80
C ALA A 2 23.59 6.93 -15.55
N LEU A 3 23.91 8.17 -15.15
CA LEU A 3 22.94 9.25 -14.92
C LEU A 3 23.28 10.41 -15.85
N LEU A 4 22.27 10.95 -16.54
CA LEU A 4 22.41 12.13 -17.38
C LEU A 4 21.84 13.35 -16.65
N THR A 5 22.53 14.49 -16.77
CA THR A 5 22.12 15.77 -16.19
C THR A 5 22.35 16.88 -17.21
N ASN A 6 21.57 17.96 -17.13
CA ASN A 6 21.76 19.17 -17.93
C ASN A 6 22.75 20.16 -17.30
N VAL A 7 23.28 19.86 -16.11
CA VAL A 7 24.32 20.66 -15.44
C VAL A 7 25.69 20.13 -15.87
N LEU A 8 26.40 20.90 -16.69
CA LEU A 8 27.71 20.51 -17.26
C LEU A 8 28.90 20.90 -16.38
N ASP A 9 28.69 21.82 -15.43
CA ASP A 9 29.74 22.32 -14.53
C ASP A 9 29.78 21.49 -13.24
N GLU A 10 30.86 20.72 -13.08
CA GLU A 10 31.08 19.84 -11.93
C GLU A 10 31.26 20.61 -10.60
N ARG A 11 31.67 21.88 -10.66
CA ARG A 11 31.75 22.73 -9.45
C ARG A 11 30.38 23.11 -8.92
N ARG A 12 29.35 23.11 -9.78
CA ARG A 12 27.96 23.40 -9.42
C ARG A 12 27.20 22.15 -9.00
N LEU A 13 27.55 21.00 -9.56
CA LEU A 13 26.91 19.72 -9.24
C LEU A 13 27.90 18.58 -9.43
N SER A 14 28.49 18.13 -8.32
CA SER A 14 29.45 17.03 -8.37
C SER A 14 28.76 15.69 -8.64
N ALA A 15 29.51 14.69 -9.10
CA ALA A 15 28.99 13.34 -9.26
C ALA A 15 28.40 12.75 -7.95
N ALA A 16 28.98 13.11 -6.80
CA ALA A 16 28.48 12.70 -5.49
C ALA A 16 27.10 13.31 -5.19
N ASP A 17 26.90 14.58 -5.54
CA ASP A 17 25.63 15.29 -5.38
C ASP A 17 24.56 14.72 -6.31
N VAL A 18 24.90 14.45 -7.57
CA VAL A 18 23.99 13.78 -8.53
C VAL A 18 23.54 12.44 -7.95
N ALA A 19 24.46 11.63 -7.45
CA ALA A 19 24.13 10.34 -6.85
C ALA A 19 23.25 10.50 -5.60
N ALA A 20 23.50 11.51 -4.76
CA ALA A 20 22.69 11.79 -3.57
C ALA A 20 21.26 12.21 -3.92
N LEU A 21 21.09 13.13 -4.87
CA LEU A 21 19.79 13.56 -5.38
C LEU A 21 19.04 12.40 -6.01
N TYR A 22 19.72 11.60 -6.83
CA TYR A 22 19.09 10.45 -7.48
C TYR A 22 18.63 9.39 -6.48
N ARG A 23 19.36 9.18 -5.37
CA ARG A 23 18.91 8.31 -4.27
C ARG A 23 17.61 8.81 -3.64
N GLN A 24 17.38 10.12 -3.58
CA GLN A 24 16.13 10.67 -3.06
C GLN A 24 14.91 10.37 -3.96
N ARG A 25 15.09 9.98 -5.23
CA ARG A 25 14.00 9.55 -6.13
C ARG A 25 13.13 8.45 -5.52
N TRP A 26 13.73 7.53 -4.75
CA TRP A 26 13.01 6.44 -4.09
C TRP A 26 11.92 6.94 -3.13
N SER A 27 12.04 8.17 -2.60
CA SER A 27 11.01 8.79 -1.77
C SER A 27 9.65 8.89 -2.48
N LEU A 28 9.63 9.10 -3.80
CA LEU A 28 8.41 9.13 -4.60
C LEU A 28 7.71 7.76 -4.62
N GLU A 29 8.48 6.68 -4.72
CA GLU A 29 7.92 5.32 -4.69
C GLU A 29 7.33 4.99 -3.30
N VAL A 30 7.98 5.46 -2.24
CA VAL A 30 7.46 5.37 -0.87
C VAL A 30 6.18 6.18 -0.71
N MET A 31 6.09 7.37 -1.32
CA MET A 31 4.88 8.20 -1.32
C MET A 31 3.73 7.50 -2.07
N HIS A 32 3.99 6.95 -3.26
CA HIS A 32 2.99 6.18 -4.01
C HIS A 32 2.51 4.95 -3.22
N ARG A 33 3.42 4.22 -2.56
CA ARG A 33 3.06 3.11 -1.68
C ARG A 33 2.19 3.59 -0.52
N THR A 34 2.53 4.72 0.09
CA THR A 34 1.78 5.30 1.20
C THR A 34 0.35 5.65 0.77
N LEU A 35 0.18 6.29 -0.39
CA LEU A 35 -1.13 6.60 -0.95
C LEU A 35 -1.97 5.32 -1.17
N LYS A 36 -1.39 4.35 -1.89
CA LYS A 36 -2.11 3.11 -2.26
C LYS A 36 -2.43 2.25 -1.04
N GLN A 37 -1.45 2.01 -0.17
CA GLN A 37 -1.54 1.03 0.92
C GLN A 37 -1.95 1.66 2.25
N THR A 38 -1.32 2.76 2.67
CA THR A 38 -1.57 3.37 3.99
C THR A 38 -2.84 4.20 4.02
N LEU A 39 -3.09 4.99 2.97
CA LEU A 39 -4.36 5.72 2.81
C LEU A 39 -5.47 4.82 2.23
N GLY A 40 -5.13 3.61 1.77
CA GLY A 40 -6.08 2.65 1.22
C GLY A 40 -6.62 3.04 -0.16
N LYS A 41 -5.89 3.86 -0.92
CA LYS A 41 -6.29 4.35 -2.25
C LYS A 41 -5.77 3.50 -3.39
N GLN A 42 -5.60 2.19 -3.16
CA GLN A 42 -5.30 1.24 -4.22
C GLN A 42 -6.47 1.07 -5.19
N LYS A 43 -7.71 1.19 -4.69
CA LYS A 43 -8.93 1.28 -5.48
C LYS A 43 -9.70 2.52 -5.02
N LEU A 44 -10.17 3.30 -5.97
CA LEU A 44 -11.04 4.44 -5.73
C LEU A 44 -12.50 3.96 -5.59
N ARG A 45 -13.32 4.72 -4.88
CA ARG A 45 -14.73 4.38 -4.60
C ARG A 45 -15.71 5.13 -5.49
N ALA A 46 -15.26 6.22 -6.10
CA ALA A 46 -16.07 6.97 -7.06
C ALA A 46 -16.57 6.09 -8.21
N GLN A 47 -17.81 6.34 -8.65
CA GLN A 47 -18.47 5.57 -9.70
C GLN A 47 -18.28 6.16 -11.10
N THR A 48 -17.81 7.41 -11.20
CA THR A 48 -17.50 8.07 -12.48
C THR A 48 -16.02 8.46 -12.55
N PRO A 49 -15.43 8.57 -13.76
CA PRO A 49 -14.03 8.96 -13.93
C PRO A 49 -13.70 10.33 -13.34
N GLU A 50 -14.60 11.30 -13.45
CA GLU A 50 -14.41 12.68 -12.99
C GLU A 50 -14.34 12.73 -11.46
N LEU A 51 -15.25 12.02 -10.80
CA LEU A 51 -15.24 11.88 -9.34
C LEU A 51 -14.05 11.06 -8.85
N ALA A 52 -13.57 10.09 -9.64
CA ALA A 52 -12.38 9.32 -9.31
C ALA A 52 -11.11 10.18 -9.37
N ALA A 53 -10.99 11.05 -10.38
CA ALA A 53 -9.91 12.04 -10.45
C ALA A 53 -9.94 12.97 -9.23
N CYS A 54 -11.11 13.52 -8.90
CA CYS A 54 -11.29 14.35 -7.71
C CYS A 54 -10.95 13.60 -6.40
N GLU A 55 -11.39 12.34 -6.26
CA GLU A 55 -11.04 11.50 -5.10
C GLU A 55 -9.51 11.33 -4.98
N LEU A 56 -8.82 11.09 -6.10
CA LEU A 56 -7.38 10.91 -6.13
C LEU A 56 -6.65 12.21 -5.76
N ASP A 57 -7.06 13.35 -6.32
CA ASP A 57 -6.47 14.66 -6.06
C ASP A 57 -6.57 15.02 -4.57
N TRP A 58 -7.75 14.88 -3.99
CA TRP A 58 -7.95 15.12 -2.55
C TRP A 58 -7.21 14.11 -1.67
N SER A 59 -7.06 12.87 -2.14
CA SER A 59 -6.26 11.87 -1.43
C SER A 59 -4.77 12.23 -1.43
N MET A 60 -4.27 12.76 -2.54
CA MET A 60 -2.89 13.23 -2.66
C MET A 60 -2.65 14.47 -1.79
N ALA A 61 -3.54 15.46 -1.88
CA ALA A 61 -3.50 16.65 -1.03
C ALA A 61 -3.55 16.28 0.47
N GLY A 62 -4.39 15.33 0.84
CA GLY A 62 -4.45 14.80 2.20
C GLY A 62 -3.13 14.16 2.65
N LEU A 63 -2.48 13.39 1.79
CA LEU A 63 -1.16 12.82 2.08
C LEU A 63 -0.10 13.92 2.31
N TRP A 64 -0.04 14.93 1.44
CA TRP A 64 0.88 16.05 1.59
C TRP A 64 0.63 16.83 2.88
N LEU A 65 -0.63 17.09 3.20
CA LEU A 65 -0.99 17.78 4.44
C LEU A 65 -0.57 16.99 5.69
N ILE A 66 -0.82 15.68 5.72
CA ILE A 66 -0.38 14.81 6.82
C ILE A 66 1.14 14.88 6.98
N SER A 67 1.88 14.77 5.87
CA SER A 67 3.34 14.83 5.86
C SER A 67 3.85 16.18 6.36
N LEU A 68 3.30 17.28 5.87
CA LEU A 68 3.68 18.64 6.25
C LEU A 68 3.40 18.93 7.72
N LEU A 69 2.20 18.57 8.22
CA LEU A 69 1.85 18.74 9.63
C LEU A 69 2.79 17.95 10.55
N THR A 70 3.14 16.73 10.16
CA THR A 70 4.05 15.88 10.93
C THR A 70 5.46 16.44 10.91
N HIS A 71 5.93 16.90 9.74
CA HIS A 71 7.24 17.50 9.58
C HIS A 71 7.39 18.76 10.44
N ASN A 72 6.40 19.66 10.40
CA ASN A 72 6.40 20.89 11.21
C ASN A 72 6.32 20.61 12.72
N ALA A 73 5.71 19.50 13.13
CA ALA A 73 5.68 19.10 14.53
C ALA A 73 7.05 18.52 14.99
N ALA A 74 7.75 17.79 14.12
CA ALA A 74 9.00 17.12 14.43
C ALA A 74 10.21 18.07 14.38
N GLN A 75 10.54 18.67 15.54
CA GLN A 75 11.78 19.43 15.73
C GLN A 75 12.76 18.68 16.65
N PRO A 76 14.03 18.42 16.23
CA PRO A 76 14.60 18.64 14.88
C PRO A 76 13.97 17.72 13.82
N PRO A 77 14.14 18.00 12.50
CA PRO A 77 13.57 17.18 11.43
C PRO A 77 14.00 15.72 11.57
N ARG A 78 13.02 14.82 11.59
CA ARG A 78 13.24 13.37 11.70
C ARG A 78 12.56 12.66 10.55
N LEU A 79 12.98 11.42 10.31
CA LEU A 79 12.19 10.51 9.49
C LEU A 79 10.78 10.42 10.10
N ILE A 80 9.77 10.56 9.24
CA ILE A 80 8.36 10.52 9.63
C ILE A 80 7.73 9.20 9.19
N SER A 81 6.78 8.71 9.97
CA SER A 81 5.93 7.57 9.63
C SER A 81 4.54 8.08 9.24
N PRO A 82 4.21 8.12 7.93
CA PRO A 82 2.89 8.55 7.47
C PRO A 82 1.75 7.72 8.08
N ALA A 83 1.98 6.43 8.31
CA ALA A 83 1.01 5.54 8.95
C ALA A 83 0.76 5.92 10.42
N ALA A 84 1.80 6.26 11.18
CA ALA A 84 1.65 6.70 12.56
C ALA A 84 0.96 8.07 12.62
N ALA A 85 1.34 9.00 11.74
CA ALA A 85 0.73 10.32 11.64
C ALA A 85 -0.77 10.23 11.31
N LEU A 86 -1.13 9.40 10.33
CA LEU A 86 -2.52 9.15 9.97
C LEU A 86 -3.33 8.56 11.13
N ARG A 87 -2.75 7.67 11.96
CA ARG A 87 -3.41 7.17 13.18
C ARG A 87 -3.66 8.29 14.19
N VAL A 88 -2.67 9.15 14.42
CA VAL A 88 -2.82 10.31 15.33
C VAL A 88 -3.95 11.23 14.86
N ILE A 89 -3.98 11.57 13.57
CA ILE A 89 -5.01 12.45 13.00
C ILE A 89 -6.39 11.80 13.08
N ARG A 90 -6.51 10.51 12.74
CA ARG A 90 -7.78 9.77 12.89
C ARG A 90 -8.26 9.75 14.34
N THR A 91 -7.36 9.56 15.30
CA THR A 91 -7.68 9.63 16.72
C THR A 91 -8.15 11.04 17.12
N ALA A 92 -7.49 12.08 16.62
CA ALA A 92 -7.90 13.47 16.85
C ALA A 92 -9.32 13.73 16.34
N MET A 93 -9.61 13.31 15.10
CA MET A 93 -10.93 13.47 14.49
C MET A 93 -12.03 12.72 15.25
N ARG A 94 -11.75 11.50 15.73
CA ARG A 94 -12.71 10.68 16.49
C ARG A 94 -12.97 11.20 17.90
N ARG A 95 -11.97 11.81 18.55
CA ARG A 95 -12.09 12.33 19.93
C ARG A 95 -12.89 13.64 20.01
N GLY A 96 -13.22 14.27 18.89
CA GLY A 96 -13.99 15.52 18.85
C GLY A 96 -13.26 16.70 19.54
N ARG A 97 -14.03 17.69 20.02
CA ARG A 97 -13.54 18.97 20.58
C ARG A 97 -12.77 18.89 21.92
N ARG A 98 -12.48 17.71 22.47
CA ARG A 98 -11.73 17.55 23.73
C ARG A 98 -10.33 16.93 23.54
N PRO A 99 -9.46 17.42 22.65
CA PRO A 99 -8.06 17.07 22.74
C PRO A 99 -7.52 17.61 24.07
N THR A 100 -6.81 16.77 24.81
CA THR A 100 -6.27 17.00 26.16
C THR A 100 -5.15 18.07 26.16
N GLY A 101 -5.52 19.31 25.84
CA GLY A 101 -4.67 20.50 25.81
C GLY A 101 -4.38 21.06 24.40
N LYS A 102 -4.08 22.38 24.34
CA LYS A 102 -3.82 23.20 23.14
C LYS A 102 -2.79 22.61 22.16
N HIS A 103 -1.82 21.83 22.66
CA HIS A 103 -0.71 21.27 21.88
C HIS A 103 -0.73 19.74 21.78
N TRP A 104 -1.85 19.08 22.12
CA TRP A 104 -1.92 17.62 22.11
C TRP A 104 -1.59 17.02 20.74
N LEU A 105 -2.20 17.55 19.67
CA LEU A 105 -2.00 17.03 18.32
C LEU A 105 -0.53 17.14 17.90
N GLN A 106 0.08 18.30 18.09
CA GLN A 106 1.49 18.52 17.78
C GLN A 106 2.40 17.57 18.57
N ARG A 107 2.13 17.39 19.87
CA ARG A 107 2.88 16.45 20.72
C ARG A 107 2.75 15.00 20.25
N GLN A 108 1.57 14.58 19.81
CA GLN A 108 1.37 13.23 19.27
C GLN A 108 1.98 13.06 17.89
N LEU A 109 1.95 14.07 17.03
CA LEU A 109 2.61 14.02 15.72
C LEU A 109 4.14 13.88 15.85
N ARG A 110 4.75 14.44 16.91
CA ARG A 110 6.18 14.24 17.21
C ARG A 110 6.57 12.78 17.45
N THR A 111 5.63 11.93 17.88
CA THR A 111 5.88 10.51 18.11
C THR A 111 5.64 9.66 16.86
N ALA A 112 5.18 10.26 15.75
CA ALA A 112 4.94 9.59 14.48
C ALA A 112 6.24 9.32 13.70
N VAL A 113 7.18 8.62 14.31
CA VAL A 113 8.46 8.22 13.73
C VAL A 113 8.38 6.78 13.16
N PRO A 114 9.23 6.42 12.18
CA PRO A 114 9.35 5.05 11.71
C PRO A 114 9.81 4.11 12.81
N ASP A 115 9.55 2.82 12.61
CA ASP A 115 10.11 1.78 13.44
C ASP A 115 11.60 1.59 13.11
N PHE A 116 12.46 1.74 14.11
CA PHE A 116 13.91 1.54 14.00
C PHE A 116 14.34 0.12 14.40
N TYR A 117 13.39 -0.81 14.59
CA TYR A 117 13.71 -2.18 14.97
C TYR A 117 14.63 -2.86 13.95
N LEU A 118 15.82 -3.23 14.43
CA LEU A 118 16.75 -4.09 13.72
C LEU A 118 16.13 -5.48 13.60
N ARG A 119 15.75 -5.85 12.38
CA ARG A 119 15.20 -7.18 12.11
C ARG A 119 16.28 -8.23 12.37
N ARG A 120 16.11 -8.98 13.46
CA ARG A 120 17.02 -10.07 13.85
C ARG A 120 16.85 -11.34 13.01
N ARG A 121 15.75 -11.46 12.27
CA ARG A 121 15.46 -12.62 11.42
C ARG A 121 15.35 -12.20 9.97
N PRO A 122 15.94 -12.94 9.03
CA PRO A 122 15.76 -12.68 7.62
C PRO A 122 14.26 -12.71 7.26
N LYS A 123 13.85 -11.87 6.32
CA LYS A 123 12.55 -11.98 5.65
C LYS A 123 12.57 -13.14 4.64
N THR A 124 13.13 -14.28 5.03
CA THR A 124 12.93 -15.51 4.29
C THR A 124 11.45 -15.79 4.30
N ALA A 125 10.87 -15.94 3.10
CA ALA A 125 9.54 -16.49 3.00
C ALA A 125 9.54 -17.80 3.80
N ARG A 126 8.54 -17.98 4.66
CA ARG A 126 8.30 -19.32 5.20
C ARG A 126 8.04 -20.23 4.01
N ASP A 127 8.43 -21.49 4.12
CA ASP A 127 8.09 -22.52 3.13
C ASP A 127 6.57 -22.67 3.13
N TRP A 128 5.92 -21.79 2.36
CA TRP A 128 4.48 -21.72 2.25
C TRP A 128 4.10 -22.81 1.26
N PRO A 129 3.09 -23.64 1.54
CA PRO A 129 2.73 -24.72 0.64
C PRO A 129 2.46 -24.15 -0.75
N HIS A 130 3.42 -24.35 -1.64
CA HIS A 130 3.36 -23.86 -2.99
C HIS A 130 2.28 -24.66 -3.72
N LYS A 131 1.64 -24.02 -4.71
CA LYS A 131 0.75 -24.72 -5.63
C LYS A 131 1.53 -25.90 -6.22
N LYS A 132 0.97 -27.11 -6.12
CA LYS A 132 1.61 -28.31 -6.67
C LYS A 132 2.03 -28.04 -8.12
N THR A 133 3.33 -28.11 -8.38
CA THR A 133 3.93 -28.00 -9.72
C THR A 133 3.83 -29.31 -10.49
N GLU A 134 3.50 -30.39 -9.80
CA GLU A 134 3.23 -31.68 -10.43
C GLU A 134 2.02 -31.54 -11.35
N PRO A 135 2.16 -31.92 -12.64
CA PRO A 135 1.02 -31.94 -13.55
C PRO A 135 -0.06 -32.87 -12.97
N PRO A 136 -1.36 -32.51 -13.11
CA PRO A 136 -2.42 -33.38 -12.66
C PRO A 136 -2.25 -34.76 -13.31
N ARG A 137 -2.29 -35.82 -12.49
CA ARG A 137 -2.23 -37.19 -12.98
C ARG A 137 -3.36 -37.42 -13.98
N ASN A 138 -3.12 -38.26 -14.99
CA ASN A 138 -4.15 -38.60 -15.98
C ASN A 138 -5.47 -38.97 -15.29
N PRO A 139 -6.60 -38.39 -15.71
CA PRO A 139 -7.90 -38.69 -15.13
C PRO A 139 -8.21 -40.17 -15.30
N ARG A 140 -8.79 -40.80 -14.27
CA ARG A 140 -9.33 -42.16 -14.38
C ARG A 140 -10.63 -42.10 -15.17
N ILE A 141 -10.52 -42.24 -16.49
CA ILE A 141 -11.69 -42.33 -17.38
C ILE A 141 -12.25 -43.75 -17.26
N ARG A 142 -13.51 -43.86 -16.85
CA ARG A 142 -14.28 -45.11 -16.89
C ARG A 142 -15.58 -44.88 -17.63
N THR A 143 -16.06 -45.91 -18.30
CA THR A 143 -17.43 -45.92 -18.82
C THR A 143 -18.42 -45.82 -17.66
N ALA A 144 -19.48 -45.04 -17.86
CA ALA A 144 -20.54 -44.90 -16.88
C ALA A 144 -21.31 -46.23 -16.76
N THR A 145 -21.67 -46.59 -15.54
CA THR A 145 -22.58 -47.72 -15.31
C THR A 145 -24.01 -47.34 -15.69
N THR A 146 -24.85 -48.33 -15.98
CA THR A 146 -26.27 -48.14 -16.30
C THR A 146 -27.02 -47.39 -15.21
N ALA A 147 -26.68 -47.62 -13.94
CA ALA A 147 -27.27 -46.88 -12.81
C ALA A 147 -26.91 -45.39 -12.83
N GLU A 148 -25.66 -45.05 -13.15
CA GLU A 148 -25.17 -43.67 -13.24
C GLU A 148 -25.79 -42.92 -14.44
N ILE A 149 -25.96 -43.61 -15.57
CA ILE A 149 -26.65 -43.07 -16.75
C ILE A 149 -28.11 -42.71 -16.40
N ARG A 150 -28.83 -43.63 -15.73
CA ARG A 150 -30.21 -43.38 -15.28
C ARG A 150 -30.28 -42.21 -14.30
N LYS A 151 -29.34 -42.11 -13.36
CA LYS A 151 -29.26 -41.00 -12.40
C LYS A 151 -29.02 -39.66 -13.10
N ALA A 152 -28.14 -39.63 -14.10
CA ALA A 152 -27.87 -38.43 -14.90
C ALA A 152 -29.08 -38.01 -15.75
N GLN A 153 -29.84 -38.98 -16.31
CA GLN A 153 -31.08 -38.71 -17.03
C GLN A 153 -32.17 -38.15 -16.11
N ALA A 154 -32.32 -38.71 -14.90
CA ALA A 154 -33.25 -38.19 -13.89
C ALA A 154 -32.88 -36.76 -13.46
N PHE A 155 -31.60 -36.51 -13.19
CA PHE A 155 -31.11 -35.18 -12.84
C PHE A 155 -31.32 -34.15 -13.96
N ARG A 156 -31.12 -34.54 -15.23
CA ARG A 156 -31.44 -33.69 -16.39
C ARG A 156 -32.93 -33.35 -16.48
N LYS A 157 -33.81 -34.29 -16.16
CA LYS A 157 -35.26 -34.05 -16.13
C LYS A 157 -35.66 -33.08 -15.03
N GLU A 158 -35.13 -33.23 -13.81
CA GLU A 158 -35.40 -32.32 -12.70
C GLU A 158 -34.90 -30.90 -13.00
N LYS A 159 -33.70 -30.76 -13.59
CA LYS A 159 -33.14 -29.44 -13.92
C LYS A 159 -33.76 -28.76 -15.14
N GLY A 160 -34.43 -29.50 -16.01
CA GLY A 160 -35.17 -28.96 -17.15
C GLY A 160 -36.63 -28.66 -16.84
N ALA A 161 -37.12 -29.05 -15.66
CA ALA A 161 -38.48 -28.81 -15.18
C ALA A 161 -38.56 -27.62 -14.18
N ALA A 162 -37.41 -27.02 -13.84
CA ALA A 162 -37.28 -25.79 -13.06
C ALA A 162 -36.86 -24.63 -13.98
#